data_AF-A0A4R5EIB8-F1
#
_entry.id   AF-A0A4R5EIB8-F1
#
_cell.length_a   1.000
_cell.length_b   1.000
_cell.length_c   1.000
_cell.angle_alpha   90.00
_cell.angle_beta   90.00
_cell.angle_gamma   90.00
#
_symmetry.space_group_name_H-M   'P 1'
#
loop_
_entity.id
_entity.type
_entity.pdbx_description
1 polymer ?
#
loop_
_entity_poly.entity_id
_entity_poly.type
_entity_poly.pdbx_seq_one_letter_code
_entity_poly.pdbx_strand_id
1 'polypeptide(L)' 'MEKFMQQVRAYAGALGVHPSTVVQRAAKLGGAAWAKWEAGDGSPTLRTADKILKYMRENPAPSREGDDAEPLKEAI' A
#
# COMPACT_ATOMS: atom_id res chain seq x y z
N MET A 1 1.72 14.93 4.42
CA MET A 1 1.97 13.47 4.48
C MET A 1 0.69 12.64 4.49
N GLU A 2 -0.32 12.99 5.27
CA GLU A 2 -1.54 12.16 5.44
C GLU A 2 -2.24 11.77 4.14
N LYS A 3 -2.40 12.70 3.19
CA LYS A 3 -3.05 12.41 1.89
C LYS A 3 -2.33 11.31 1.12
N PHE A 4 -1.00 11.33 1.11
CA PHE A 4 -0.19 10.31 0.45
C PHE A 4 -0.35 8.94 1.15
N MET A 5 -0.26 8.90 2.48
CA MET A 5 -0.42 7.65 3.22
C MET A 5 -1.84 7.08 3.10
N GLN A 6 -2.87 7.94 3.06
CA GLN A 6 -4.24 7.52 2.78
C GLN A 6 -4.40 6.93 1.38
N GLN A 7 -3.80 7.53 0.35
CA GLN A 7 -3.83 6.96 -1.01
C GLN A 7 -3.19 5.58 -1.06
N VAL A 8 -2.01 5.43 -0.45
CA VAL A 8 -1.32 4.13 -0.38
C VAL A 8 -2.13 3.11 0.40
N ARG A 9 -2.74 3.50 1.54
CA ARG A 9 -3.62 2.62 2.34
C ARG A 9 -4.87 2.20 1.56
N ALA A 10 -5.53 3.13 0.87
CA ALA A 10 -6.71 2.84 0.05
C ALA A 10 -6.37 1.87 -1.09
N TYR A 11 -5.25 2.11 -1.78
CA TYR A 11 -4.76 1.23 -2.84
C TYR A 11 -4.35 -0.16 -2.31
N ALA A 12 -3.68 -0.20 -1.16
CA ALA A 12 -3.33 -1.45 -0.50
C ALA A 12 -4.58 -2.24 -0.07
N GLY A 13 -5.60 -1.54 0.45
CA GLY A 13 -6.90 -2.11 0.80
C GLY A 13 -7.65 -2.67 -0.41
N ALA A 14 -7.63 -1.95 -1.55
CA ALA A 14 -8.20 -2.44 -2.81
C ALA A 14 -7.50 -3.73 -3.29
N LEU A 15 -6.19 -3.84 -3.08
CA LEU A 15 -5.39 -5.02 -3.38
C LEU A 15 -5.46 -6.13 -2.32
N GLY A 16 -6.03 -5.87 -1.15
CA GLY A 16 -6.00 -6.80 0.00
C GLY A 16 -4.59 -7.03 0.58
N VAL A 17 -3.65 -6.09 0.39
CA VAL A 17 -2.27 -6.20 0.88
C VAL A 17 -1.97 -5.13 1.93
N HIS A 18 -0.86 -5.31 2.67
CA HIS A 18 -0.39 -4.29 3.59
C HIS A 18 0.19 -3.09 2.82
N PRO A 19 -0.03 -1.83 3.24
CA PRO A 19 0.53 -0.66 2.55
C PRO A 19 2.06 -0.68 2.48
N SER A 20 2.74 -1.29 3.45
CA SER A 20 4.19 -1.54 3.41
C SER A 20 4.60 -2.39 2.21
N THR A 21 3.77 -3.36 1.80
CA THR A 21 4.00 -4.21 0.62
C THR A 21 3.89 -3.39 -0.67
N VAL A 22 2.94 -2.46 -0.76
CA VAL A 22 2.80 -1.55 -1.91
C VAL A 22 4.05 -0.68 -2.04
N VAL A 23 4.50 -0.09 -0.93
CA VAL A 23 5.72 0.74 -0.90
C VAL A 23 6.96 -0.08 -1.27
N GLN A 24 7.04 -1.33 -0.80
CA GLN A 24 8.12 -2.23 -1.14
C GLN A 24 8.14 -2.59 -2.63
N ARG A 25 6.97 -2.87 -3.23
CA ARG A 25 6.86 -3.16 -4.66
C ARG A 25 7.17 -1.94 -5.53
N ALA A 26 6.67 -0.78 -5.17
CA ALA A 26 6.78 0.43 -5.97
C ALA A 26 8.15 1.11 -5.86
N ALA A 27 8.69 1.23 -4.64
CA ALA A 27 9.91 1.98 -4.38
C ALA A 27 11.14 1.09 -4.13
N LYS A 28 10.97 -0.25 -4.10
CA LYS A 28 12.00 -1.21 -3.62
C LYS A 28 12.54 -0.85 -2.24
N LEU A 29 11.70 -0.23 -1.40
CA LEU A 29 12.02 0.14 -0.03
C LEU A 29 11.60 -0.98 0.93
N GLY A 30 12.33 -1.15 2.02
CA GLY A 30 11.93 -2.09 3.06
C GLY A 30 10.67 -1.62 3.81
N GLY A 31 9.87 -2.56 4.33
CA GLY A 31 8.69 -2.25 5.16
C GLY A 31 8.99 -1.37 6.38
N ALA A 32 10.25 -1.34 6.85
CA ALA A 32 10.72 -0.44 7.89
C ALA A 32 10.59 1.06 7.51
N ALA A 33 10.68 1.41 6.21
CA ALA A 33 10.48 2.79 5.77
C ALA A 33 9.02 3.23 5.99
N TRP A 34 8.07 2.35 5.69
CA TRP A 34 6.65 2.60 5.95
C TRP A 34 6.36 2.76 7.45
N ALA A 35 6.90 1.86 8.29
CA ALA A 35 6.74 1.95 9.73
C ALA A 35 7.26 3.27 10.32
N LYS A 36 8.39 3.79 9.82
CA LYS A 36 8.92 5.11 10.20
C LYS A 36 7.98 6.26 9.81
N TRP A 37 7.34 6.16 8.65
CA TRP A 37 6.37 7.17 8.21
C TRP A 37 5.09 7.12 9.04
N GLU A 38 4.65 5.93 9.46
CA GLU A 38 3.51 5.77 10.37
C GLU A 38 3.80 6.29 11.77
N ALA A 39 5.04 6.08 12.26
CA ALA A 39 5.48 6.60 13.55
C ALA A 39 5.73 8.13 13.53
N GLY A 40 5.71 8.78 12.37
CA GLY A 40 6.09 10.19 12.21
C GLY A 40 7.59 10.45 12.33
N ASP A 41 8.40 9.41 12.53
CA ASP A 41 9.86 9.45 12.70
C ASP A 41 10.61 9.59 11.37
N GLY A 42 9.90 9.47 10.24
CA GLY A 42 10.46 9.67 8.91
C GLY A 42 9.42 10.15 7.91
N SER A 43 9.89 10.70 6.79
CA SER A 43 9.04 11.14 5.70
C SER A 43 9.51 10.53 4.37
N PRO A 44 8.59 10.10 3.49
CA PRO A 44 8.97 9.72 2.13
C PRO A 44 9.60 10.92 1.44
N THR A 45 10.76 10.70 0.81
CA THR A 45 11.36 11.72 -0.05
C THR A 45 10.46 11.96 -1.27
N LEU A 46 10.51 13.16 -1.87
CA LEU A 46 9.72 13.49 -3.06
C LEU A 46 9.88 12.45 -4.19
N ARG A 47 11.11 11.96 -4.40
CA ARG A 47 11.40 10.88 -5.36
C ARG A 47 10.68 9.56 -5.02
N THR A 48 10.55 9.24 -3.73
CA THR A 48 9.90 8.01 -3.28
C THR A 48 8.39 8.11 -3.46
N ALA A 49 7.80 9.22 -3.03
CA ALA A 49 6.38 9.49 -3.22
C ALA A 49 5.99 9.47 -4.70
N ASP A 50 6.79 10.11 -5.56
CA ASP A 50 6.59 10.12 -7.01
C ASP A 50 6.62 8.72 -7.61
N LYS A 51 7.62 7.89 -7.27
CA LYS A 51 7.69 6.48 -7.71
C LYS A 51 6.46 5.67 -7.29
N ILE A 52 5.97 5.87 -6.07
CA ILE A 52 4.81 5.14 -5.55
C ILE A 52 3.54 5.57 -6.28
N LEU A 53 3.34 6.88 -6.46
CA LEU A 53 2.20 7.40 -7.22
C LEU A 53 2.25 6.95 -8.69
N LYS A 54 3.44 6.95 -9.31
CA LYS A 54 3.64 6.45 -10.66
C LYS A 54 3.30 4.97 -10.75
N TYR A 55 3.82 4.15 -9.82
CA TYR A 55 3.51 2.73 -9.75
C TYR A 55 2.01 2.46 -9.61
N MET A 56 1.31 3.19 -8.73
CA MET A 56 -0.14 3.07 -8.55
C MET A 56 -0.93 3.47 -9.81
N ARG A 57 -0.42 4.43 -10.58
CA ARG A 57 -1.02 4.84 -11.86
C ARG A 57 -0.76 3.82 -12.97
N GLU A 58 0.43 3.24 -13.02
CA GLU A 58 0.82 2.20 -13.99
C GLU A 58 0.21 0.83 -13.67
N ASN A 59 -0.07 0.57 -12.39
CA ASN A 59 -0.72 -0.64 -11.90
C ASN A 59 -2.02 -0.23 -11.21
N PRO A 60 -3.09 0.09 -11.97
CA PRO A 60 -4.38 0.35 -11.34
C PRO A 60 -4.76 -0.86 -10.48
N ALA A 61 -5.16 -0.62 -9.23
CA ALA A 61 -5.68 -1.70 -8.40
C ALA A 61 -6.86 -2.29 -9.17
N PRO A 62 -6.97 -3.62 -9.30
CA PRO A 62 -8.19 -4.21 -9.82
C PRO A 62 -9.31 -3.67 -8.93
N SER A 63 -10.21 -2.88 -9.53
CA SER A 63 -11.47 -2.54 -8.86
C SER A 63 -11.99 -3.85 -8.33
N ARG A 64 -12.22 -3.92 -7.03
CA ARG A 64 -12.69 -5.13 -6.36
C ARG A 64 -14.12 -5.41 -6.80
N GLU A 65 -14.28 -5.87 -8.04
CA GLU A 65 -15.38 -6.73 -8.47
C GLU A 65 -14.99 -8.16 -8.07
N GLY A 66 -14.88 -8.35 -6.76
CA GLY A 66 -14.28 -9.52 -6.14
C GLY A 66 -14.46 -9.42 -4.64
N ASP A 67 -15.72 -9.31 -4.24
CA ASP A 67 -16.19 -9.87 -2.98
C ASP A 67 -16.06 -11.40 -3.05
N ASP A 68 -14.83 -11.90 -3.10
CA ASP A 68 -14.48 -13.31 -2.94
C ASP A 68 -13.34 -13.37 -1.92
N ALA A 69 -13.58 -12.74 -0.77
CA ALA A 69 -13.07 -13.29 0.46
C ALA A 69 -14.01 -14.44 0.81
N GLU A 70 -13.65 -15.66 0.41
CA GLU A 70 -14.29 -16.88 0.88
C GLU A 70 -14.55 -16.79 2.39
N PRO A 71 -15.79 -16.95 2.87
CA PRO A 71 -16.05 -17.14 4.27
C PRO A 71 -15.62 -18.57 4.67
N LEU A 72 -15.29 -18.75 5.94
CA LEU A 72 -15.06 -20.02 6.66
C LEU A 72 -13.66 -20.63 6.57
N LYS A 73 -12.83 -20.21 7.53
CA LYS A 73 -12.06 -21.18 8.32
C LYS A 73 -12.93 -21.68 9.49
N GLU A 74 -13.93 -22.50 9.19
CA GLU A 74 -14.37 -23.54 10.13
C GLU A 74 -13.73 -24.83 9.65
N ALA A 75 -12.73 -25.27 10.40
CA ALA A 75 -12.20 -26.62 10.27
C ALA A 75 -11.99 -27.16 11.70
N ILE A 76 -12.98 -27.99 12.07
CA ILE A 76 -12.96 -29.13 13.00
C ILE A 76 -12.98 -28.80 14.49
#